data_AF-A0A662N8M4-F1
#
_entry.id   AF-A0A662N8M4-F1
#
_cell.length_a   1.000
_cell.length_b   1.000
_cell.length_c   1.000
_cell.angle_alpha   90.00
_cell.angle_beta   90.00
_cell.angle_gamma   90.00
#
_symmetry.space_group_name_H-M   'P 1'
#
loop_
_entity.id
_entity.type
_entity.pdbx_description
1 polymer ?
#
loop_
_entity_poly.entity_id
_entity_poly.type
_entity_poly.pdbx_seq_one_letter_code
_entity_poly.pdbx_strand_id
1 'polypeptide(L)'
;ERVLQSVGLPYLVEPELFKESIRKLMSYAEEGILLIPSHGRAVKGEDALKLLEVNLQRVEEGEKKILELLKKPKSVSELSYALAKEFGAKITPQTLALNQVPIRAIIAGLYNRELIDAVVEKDLKWKAKE
;
A
#
# COMPACT_ATOMS: atom_id res chain seq x y z
N GLU A 1 -14.57 -3.55 -1.93
CA GLU A 1 -14.47 -3.08 -0.52
C GLU A 1 -14.33 -1.56 -0.52
N ARG A 2 -15.18 -0.83 0.23
CA ARG A 2 -15.31 0.64 0.13
C ARG A 2 -14.06 1.42 0.57
N VAL A 3 -13.16 0.79 1.32
CA VAL A 3 -11.95 1.42 1.88
C VAL A 3 -10.83 1.52 0.84
N LEU A 4 -10.50 0.44 0.12
CA LEU A 4 -9.45 0.48 -0.91
C LEU A 4 -9.77 1.46 -2.05
N GLN A 5 -11.05 1.66 -2.35
CA GLN A 5 -11.51 2.64 -3.33
C GLN A 5 -11.42 4.09 -2.84
N SER A 6 -11.45 4.31 -1.52
CA SER A 6 -11.44 5.66 -0.95
C SER A 6 -10.03 6.19 -0.68
N VAL A 7 -9.08 5.31 -0.31
CA VAL A 7 -7.71 5.70 0.04
C VAL A 7 -6.65 5.31 -0.99
N GLY A 8 -6.92 4.36 -1.90
CA GLY A 8 -5.95 3.92 -2.90
C GLY A 8 -4.97 2.87 -2.37
N LEU A 9 -4.30 3.12 -1.24
CA LEU A 9 -3.49 2.13 -0.52
C LEU A 9 -4.13 1.73 0.81
N PRO A 10 -4.08 0.44 1.22
CA PRO A 10 -4.47 0.07 2.57
C PRO A 10 -3.54 0.75 3.59
N TYR A 11 -4.09 1.11 4.74
CA TYR A 11 -3.30 1.63 5.84
C TYR A 11 -2.40 0.50 6.39
N LEU A 12 -1.09 0.72 6.39
CA LEU A 12 -0.09 -0.20 6.92
C LEU A 12 1.14 0.58 7.40
N VAL A 13 1.88 -0.01 8.33
CA VAL A 13 3.15 0.53 8.86
C VAL A 13 4.34 -0.39 8.60
N GLU A 14 4.10 -1.67 8.33
CA GLU A 14 5.12 -2.68 8.00
C GLU A 14 4.67 -3.49 6.76
N PRO A 15 5.14 -3.16 5.56
CA PRO A 15 4.63 -3.76 4.32
C PRO A 15 4.88 -5.26 4.23
N GLU A 16 6.07 -5.74 4.60
CA GLU A 16 6.39 -7.17 4.55
C GLU A 16 5.58 -7.98 5.56
N LEU A 17 5.52 -7.52 6.81
CA LEU A 17 4.70 -8.16 7.85
C LEU A 17 3.21 -8.18 7.47
N PHE A 18 2.71 -7.11 6.83
CA PHE A 18 1.36 -7.07 6.30
C PHE A 18 1.15 -8.17 5.25
N LYS A 19 2.04 -8.28 4.26
CA LYS A 19 1.95 -9.31 3.20
C LYS A 19 2.04 -10.73 3.76
N GLU A 20 2.93 -10.97 4.71
CA GLU A 20 3.04 -12.26 5.42
C GLU A 20 1.77 -12.59 6.20
N SER A 21 1.22 -11.62 6.91
CA SER A 21 -0.04 -11.77 7.66
C SER A 21 -1.21 -12.11 6.73
N ILE A 22 -1.31 -11.44 5.58
CA ILE A 22 -2.33 -11.75 4.58
C ILE A 22 -2.17 -13.19 4.06
N ARG A 23 -0.95 -13.62 3.70
CA ARG A 23 -0.70 -15.01 3.25
C ARG A 23 -1.10 -16.05 4.31
N LYS A 24 -0.84 -15.76 5.58
CA LYS A 24 -1.28 -16.60 6.70
C LYS A 24 -2.80 -16.63 6.86
N LEU A 25 -3.47 -15.49 6.66
CA LEU A 25 -4.94 -15.46 6.66
C LEU A 25 -5.52 -16.24 5.47
N MET A 26 -4.82 -16.27 4.33
CA MET A 26 -5.25 -17.06 3.17
C MET A 26 -5.23 -18.56 3.49
N SER A 27 -4.20 -19.07 4.17
CA SER A 27 -4.18 -20.49 4.58
C SER A 27 -5.33 -20.83 5.53
N TYR A 28 -5.68 -19.94 6.46
CA TYR A 28 -6.86 -20.12 7.31
C TYR A 28 -8.17 -20.11 6.52
N ALA A 29 -8.28 -19.26 5.52
CA ALA A 29 -9.45 -19.24 4.64
C ALA A 29 -9.57 -20.53 3.81
N GLU A 30 -8.46 -21.10 3.34
CA GLU A 30 -8.38 -22.40 2.66
C GLU A 30 -8.81 -23.56 3.58
N GLU A 31 -8.46 -23.51 4.86
CA GLU A 31 -8.94 -24.44 5.90
C GLU A 31 -10.43 -24.26 6.24
N GLY A 32 -11.12 -23.28 5.63
CA GLY A 32 -12.54 -23.03 5.83
C GLY A 32 -12.86 -22.23 7.10
N ILE A 33 -11.90 -21.47 7.63
CA ILE A 33 -12.14 -20.55 8.75
C ILE A 33 -12.95 -19.34 8.24
N LEU A 34 -13.94 -18.90 9.03
CA LEU A 34 -14.73 -17.70 8.78
C LEU A 34 -13.93 -16.46 9.19
N LEU A 35 -13.74 -15.51 8.28
CA LEU A 35 -13.10 -14.23 8.58
C LEU A 35 -14.16 -13.18 8.93
N ILE A 36 -13.97 -12.53 10.08
CA ILE A 36 -14.83 -11.44 10.56
C ILE A 36 -13.99 -10.16 10.56
N PRO A 37 -14.02 -9.35 9.48
CA PRO A 37 -13.26 -8.10 9.43
C PRO A 37 -13.90 -7.04 10.34
N SER A 38 -13.09 -6.08 10.80
CA SER A 38 -13.58 -4.92 11.57
C SER A 38 -14.57 -4.05 10.78
N HIS A 39 -14.52 -4.12 9.45
CA HIS A 39 -15.42 -3.42 8.55
C HIS A 39 -15.92 -4.36 7.44
N GLY A 40 -17.20 -4.22 7.08
CA GLY A 40 -17.83 -5.06 6.04
C GLY A 40 -18.52 -6.29 6.62
N ARG A 41 -18.82 -7.26 5.74
CA ARG A 41 -19.50 -8.51 6.11
C ARG A 41 -18.49 -9.60 6.43
N ALA A 42 -18.89 -10.59 7.23
CA ALA A 42 -18.11 -11.82 7.39
C ALA A 42 -17.98 -12.55 6.04
N VAL A 43 -16.84 -13.16 5.79
CA VAL A 43 -16.49 -13.84 4.54
C VAL A 43 -15.84 -15.21 4.80
N LYS A 44 -16.06 -16.18 3.90
CA LYS A 44 -15.55 -17.55 4.02
C LYS A 44 -15.21 -18.12 2.65
N GLY A 45 -14.28 -19.08 2.60
CA GLY A 45 -13.94 -19.81 1.37
C GLY A 45 -13.44 -18.85 0.29
N GLU A 46 -13.95 -18.99 -0.93
CA GLU A 46 -13.54 -18.15 -2.06
C GLU A 46 -13.73 -16.65 -1.83
N ASP A 47 -14.80 -16.23 -1.13
CA ASP A 47 -15.04 -14.82 -0.84
C ASP A 47 -13.96 -14.24 0.08
N ALA A 48 -13.47 -15.05 1.04
CA ALA A 48 -12.38 -14.68 1.92
C ALA A 48 -11.05 -14.59 1.15
N LEU A 49 -10.78 -15.57 0.29
CA LEU A 49 -9.57 -15.59 -0.54
C LEU A 49 -9.51 -14.40 -1.50
N LYS A 50 -10.60 -14.11 -2.21
CA LYS A 50 -10.69 -12.94 -3.11
C LYS A 50 -10.47 -11.64 -2.35
N LEU A 51 -11.01 -11.50 -1.14
CA LEU A 51 -10.82 -10.31 -0.31
C LEU A 51 -9.34 -10.10 0.07
N LEU A 52 -8.69 -11.17 0.54
CA LEU A 52 -7.29 -11.15 0.95
C LEU A 52 -6.35 -10.92 -0.23
N GLU A 53 -6.62 -11.57 -1.37
CA GLU A 53 -5.85 -11.42 -2.60
C GLU A 53 -5.89 -9.97 -3.12
N VAL A 54 -7.07 -9.34 -3.14
CA VAL A 54 -7.21 -7.93 -3.54
C VAL A 54 -6.38 -7.00 -2.63
N ASN A 55 -6.35 -7.26 -1.33
CA ASN A 55 -5.55 -6.47 -0.39
C ASN A 55 -4.04 -6.68 -0.61
N LEU A 56 -3.60 -7.93 -0.83
CA LEU A 56 -2.22 -8.26 -1.15
C LEU A 56 -1.76 -7.59 -2.45
N GLN A 57 -2.53 -7.79 -3.53
CA GLN A 57 -2.26 -7.22 -4.84
C GLN A 57 -2.17 -5.69 -4.76
N ARG A 58 -3.05 -5.03 -3.99
CA ARG A 58 -3.01 -3.57 -3.89
C ARG A 58 -1.72 -3.05 -3.26
N VAL A 59 -1.18 -3.73 -2.25
CA VAL A 59 0.11 -3.35 -1.65
C VAL A 59 1.25 -3.53 -2.66
N GLU A 60 1.27 -4.67 -3.36
CA GLU A 60 2.29 -4.96 -4.36
C GLU A 60 2.25 -4.00 -5.56
N GLU A 61 1.05 -3.65 -6.03
CA GLU A 61 0.82 -2.59 -7.03
C GLU A 61 1.33 -1.24 -6.53
N GLY A 62 1.04 -0.91 -5.26
CA GLY A 62 1.53 0.29 -4.60
C GLY A 62 3.04 0.41 -4.59
N GLU A 63 3.74 -0.67 -4.18
CA GLU A 63 5.21 -0.73 -4.19
C GLU A 63 5.79 -0.52 -5.58
N LYS A 64 5.26 -1.24 -6.59
CA LYS A 64 5.68 -1.10 -7.99
C LYS A 64 5.49 0.33 -8.49
N LYS A 65 4.32 0.92 -8.23
CA LYS A 65 4.00 2.27 -8.69
C LYS A 65 4.85 3.33 -8.02
N ILE A 66 5.13 3.19 -6.72
CA ILE A 66 6.05 4.09 -6.02
C ILE A 66 7.42 4.04 -6.69
N LEU A 67 7.96 2.84 -6.96
CA LEU A 67 9.26 2.69 -7.60
C LEU A 67 9.29 3.33 -9.00
N GLU A 68 8.22 3.16 -9.80
CA GLU A 68 8.08 3.83 -11.10
C GLU A 68 8.05 5.37 -10.98
N LEU A 69 7.30 5.90 -10.02
CA LEU A 69 7.21 7.34 -9.77
C LEU A 69 8.54 7.93 -9.31
N LEU A 70 9.33 7.12 -8.61
CA LEU A 70 10.67 7.47 -8.11
C LEU A 70 11.77 7.44 -9.18
N LYS A 71 11.47 7.10 -10.44
CA LYS A 71 12.39 7.36 -11.58
C LYS A 71 12.80 8.84 -11.67
N LYS A 72 12.00 9.74 -11.10
CA LYS A 72 12.34 11.14 -10.84
C LYS A 72 12.28 11.40 -9.33
N PRO A 73 13.16 12.25 -8.76
CA PRO A 73 13.10 12.60 -7.35
C PRO A 73 11.71 13.10 -6.92
N LYS A 74 11.14 12.49 -5.88
CA LYS A 74 9.84 12.89 -5.30
C LYS A 74 9.85 12.84 -3.79
N SER A 75 9.17 13.81 -3.18
CA SER A 75 8.85 13.77 -1.75
C SER A 75 7.65 12.85 -1.48
N VAL A 76 7.46 12.49 -0.20
CA VAL A 76 6.30 11.70 0.25
C VAL A 76 4.97 12.38 -0.13
N SER A 77 4.91 13.70 -0.04
CA SER A 77 3.72 14.47 -0.40
C SER A 77 3.44 14.41 -1.90
N GLU A 78 4.48 14.50 -2.75
CA GLU A 78 4.35 14.37 -4.20
C GLU A 78 3.89 12.96 -4.61
N LEU A 79 4.41 11.92 -3.94
CA LEU A 79 3.99 10.54 -4.13
C LEU A 79 2.53 10.32 -3.70
N SER A 80 2.12 10.86 -2.55
CA SER A 80 0.75 10.75 -2.05
C SER A 80 -0.26 11.31 -3.05
N TYR A 81 0.03 12.49 -3.60
CA TYR A 81 -0.81 13.09 -4.64
C TYR A 81 -0.83 12.24 -5.92
N ALA A 82 0.33 11.78 -6.39
CA ALA A 82 0.44 10.99 -7.61
C ALA A 82 -0.30 9.65 -7.51
N LEU A 83 -0.14 8.93 -6.39
CA LEU A 83 -0.84 7.65 -6.17
C LEU A 83 -2.34 7.83 -5.98
N ALA A 84 -2.78 8.85 -5.25
CA ALA A 84 -4.21 9.13 -5.10
C ALA A 84 -4.86 9.38 -6.47
N LYS A 85 -4.18 10.13 -7.36
CA LYS A 85 -4.63 10.35 -8.74
C LYS A 85 -4.65 9.05 -9.54
N GLU A 86 -3.60 8.25 -9.47
CA GLU A 86 -3.48 6.98 -10.22
C GLU A 86 -4.60 5.99 -9.85
N PHE A 87 -4.89 5.85 -8.55
CA PHE A 87 -5.91 4.93 -8.06
C PHE A 87 -7.34 5.49 -8.12
N GLY A 88 -7.53 6.69 -8.70
CA GLY A 88 -8.84 7.33 -8.78
C GLY A 88 -9.43 7.68 -7.40
N ALA A 89 -8.60 7.80 -6.36
CA ALA A 89 -9.04 8.18 -5.03
C ALA A 89 -9.42 9.66 -4.99
N LYS A 90 -10.43 10.01 -4.19
CA LYS A 90 -10.83 11.41 -4.01
C LYS A 90 -9.69 12.18 -3.34
N ILE A 91 -9.15 13.17 -4.04
CA ILE A 91 -8.07 14.02 -3.54
C ILE A 91 -8.63 14.99 -2.50
N THR A 92 -8.36 14.72 -1.24
CA THR A 92 -8.70 15.57 -0.09
C THR A 92 -7.51 15.67 0.85
N PRO A 93 -7.41 16.70 1.72
CA PRO A 93 -6.34 16.77 2.72
C PRO A 93 -6.24 15.50 3.57
N GLN A 94 -7.38 14.92 3.96
CA GLN A 94 -7.44 13.69 4.74
C GLN A 94 -6.89 12.49 3.96
N THR A 95 -7.33 12.28 2.71
CA THR A 95 -6.82 11.19 1.85
C THR A 95 -5.31 11.30 1.66
N LEU A 96 -4.83 12.52 1.36
CA LEU A 96 -3.41 12.76 1.15
C LEU A 96 -2.59 12.48 2.40
N ALA A 97 -3.07 12.90 3.58
CA ALA A 97 -2.40 12.68 4.86
C ALA A 97 -2.36 11.19 5.23
N LEU A 98 -3.50 10.49 5.10
CA LEU A 98 -3.59 9.06 5.40
C LEU A 98 -2.66 8.24 4.50
N ASN A 99 -2.55 8.59 3.22
CA ASN A 99 -1.67 7.90 2.28
C ASN A 99 -0.19 8.10 2.57
N GLN A 100 0.22 9.16 3.26
CA GLN A 100 1.64 9.35 3.59
C GLN A 100 2.16 8.26 4.53
N VAL A 101 1.30 7.67 5.37
CA VAL A 101 1.71 6.62 6.31
C VAL A 101 2.18 5.35 5.58
N PRO A 102 1.35 4.67 4.76
CA PRO A 102 1.79 3.50 4.02
C PRO A 102 2.89 3.83 3.01
N ILE A 103 2.90 5.03 2.42
CA ILE A 103 3.99 5.45 1.52
C ILE A 103 5.33 5.51 2.25
N ARG A 104 5.38 6.08 3.46
CA ARG A 104 6.61 6.12 4.27
C ARG A 104 7.09 4.72 4.65
N ALA A 105 6.15 3.84 5.02
CA ALA A 105 6.45 2.45 5.31
C ALA A 105 7.06 1.72 4.10
N ILE A 106 6.48 1.91 2.91
CA ILE A 106 7.00 1.35 1.66
C ILE A 106 8.37 1.93 1.31
N ILE A 107 8.56 3.25 1.39
CA ILE A 107 9.84 3.91 1.16
C ILE A 107 10.92 3.35 2.09
N ALA A 108 10.62 3.19 3.37
CA ALA A 108 11.57 2.59 4.32
C ALA A 108 11.97 1.18 3.90
N GLY A 109 11.01 0.35 3.49
CA GLY A 109 11.29 -1.00 2.96
C GLY A 109 12.14 -0.98 1.69
N LEU A 110 11.83 -0.10 0.73
CA LEU A 110 12.61 0.05 -0.51
C LEU A 110 14.03 0.56 -0.24
N TYR A 111 14.19 1.50 0.68
CA TYR A 111 15.49 2.05 1.08
C TYR A 111 16.36 0.99 1.76
N ASN A 112 15.77 0.22 2.68
CA ASN A 112 16.47 -0.88 3.36
C ASN A 112 16.90 -2.01 2.40
N ARG A 113 16.19 -2.18 1.27
CA ARG A 113 16.55 -3.09 0.17
C ARG A 113 17.52 -2.46 -0.84
N GLU A 114 18.01 -1.27 -0.56
CA GLU A 114 18.92 -0.52 -1.43
C GLU A 114 18.36 -0.22 -2.84
N LEU A 115 17.03 -0.17 -3.01
CA LEU A 115 16.38 0.07 -4.31
C LEU A 115 16.18 1.57 -4.62
N ILE A 116 16.29 2.42 -3.61
CA ILE A 116 16.10 3.87 -3.71
C ILE A 116 17.17 4.60 -2.89
N ASP A 117 17.46 5.84 -3.26
CA ASP A 117 18.34 6.76 -2.54
C ASP A 117 17.58 7.99 -2.05
N ALA A 118 18.07 8.58 -0.95
CA ALA A 118 17.60 9.86 -0.45
C ALA A 118 18.33 11.02 -1.16
N VAL A 119 17.58 12.04 -1.57
CA VAL A 119 18.09 13.24 -2.25
C VAL A 119 17.50 14.48 -1.59
N VAL A 120 18.28 15.55 -1.46
CA VAL A 120 17.78 16.83 -0.92
C VAL A 120 17.60 17.83 -2.06
N GLU A 121 16.35 18.13 -2.40
CA GLU A 121 15.95 19.09 -3.45
C GLU A 121 14.84 20.01 -2.93
N LYS A 122 15.20 21.09 -2.23
CA LYS A 122 14.29 21.97 -1.44
C LYS A 122 13.66 21.27 -0.23
N ASP A 123 13.42 19.98 -0.31
CA ASP A 123 12.98 19.09 0.77
C ASP A 123 13.65 17.70 0.65
N LEU A 124 13.29 16.78 1.55
CA LEU A 124 13.69 15.37 1.47
C LEU A 124 12.88 14.66 0.38
N LYS A 125 13.60 14.18 -0.63
CA LYS A 125 13.09 13.39 -1.74
C LYS A 125 13.74 12.02 -1.80
N TRP A 126 13.11 11.16 -2.58
CA TRP A 126 13.57 9.81 -2.85
C TRP A 126 13.71 9.64 -4.36
N LYS A 127 14.66 8.83 -4.80
CA LYS A 127 14.86 8.48 -6.21
C LYS A 127 15.17 6.98 -6.31
N ALA A 128 14.64 6.30 -7.31
CA ALA A 128 15.02 4.92 -7.62
C ALA A 128 16.49 4.86 -8.06
N LYS A 129 17.20 3.81 -7.62
CA LYS A 129 18.52 3.49 -8.17
C LYS A 129 18.36 3.06 -9.63
N GLU A 130 19.36 3.39 -10.44
CA GLU A 130 19.45 2.98 -11.84
C GLU A 130 19.76 1.48 -11.97
#